data_AF-A0A843V5K4-F1
#
_entry.id   AF-A0A843V5K4-F1
#
_cell.length_a   1.000
_cell.length_b   1.000
_cell.length_c   1.000
_cell.angle_alpha   90.00
_cell.angle_beta   90.00
_cell.angle_gamma   90.00
#
_symmetry.space_group_name_H-M   'P 1'
#
loop_
_entity.id
_entity.type
_entity.pdbx_description
1 polymer ?
#
loop_
_entity_poly.entity_id
_entity_poly.type
_entity_poly.pdbx_seq_one_letter_code
_entity_poly.pdbx_strand_id
1 'polypeptide(L)'
;MWSQRSRFSGYRRDRKSREISRDGIPWSGRSDIYQPHPASLIPVRRAKRGLQSSGPALPISLMILKMAGAQTSVSNEMASEMLEQLGNSFIELESNRETSSSYGIMWEEIKEHFQSLDNSLKKRLEELEEKEKAFEEKSSTSQSLIAEREVEVTAKEQASLDRIQELKDAAVAAIAEARKNFVVLFPEPTDVAEDKEGKVSTSINGDPNASVPGREEKSSHTKPGELAETLTADAKPHPQLTHFCEQMDGKGLLKFLCENRKNLAALRGQIPAALKSASDPARLLLDSLEGFYPPEQSTSDGKEKDPALQGLRRTCLVLMESVTPLLGMAEPGGDHPLSSETKQQAKAIADVWENKLSGVGIDAANGDALEAHAFLQLLSTFNLASDFDEDTLCKLVLAVSRRRQAPDLCRSLGLTHKIPGVIESLISSGKHIDAVHFVHAFQLTDSFPPVPLLKAYLTDVQNSQEKSGNDGAAAPQ
;
A
#
# COMPACT_ATOMS: atom_id res chain seq x y z
N MET A 1 -50.93 -28.47 -40.55
CA MET A 1 -51.53 -27.63 -39.48
C MET A 1 -50.39 -26.83 -38.87
N TRP A 2 -50.11 -25.64 -39.42
CA TRP A 2 -50.32 -24.30 -38.80
C TRP A 2 -49.39 -24.11 -37.57
N SER A 3 -48.25 -23.41 -37.63
CA SER A 3 -47.98 -21.99 -37.94
C SER A 3 -48.61 -20.98 -36.96
N GLN A 4 -47.76 -20.22 -36.26
CA GLN A 4 -47.89 -18.82 -35.78
C GLN A 4 -46.69 -18.57 -34.85
N ARG A 5 -45.72 -17.67 -35.03
CA ARG A 5 -45.65 -16.30 -35.58
C ARG A 5 -46.71 -15.37 -34.99
N SER A 6 -46.27 -14.53 -34.06
CA SER A 6 -46.97 -13.28 -33.73
C SER A 6 -45.95 -12.13 -33.69
N ARG A 7 -46.08 -11.24 -34.67
CA ARG A 7 -45.65 -9.83 -34.62
C ARG A 7 -46.87 -9.03 -34.19
N PHE A 8 -46.72 -7.99 -33.38
CA PHE A 8 -47.47 -6.73 -33.50
C PHE A 8 -46.66 -5.64 -32.77
N SER A 9 -46.16 -4.63 -33.50
CA SER A 9 -46.64 -3.24 -33.49
C SER A 9 -46.26 -2.50 -32.20
N GLY A 10 -45.41 -1.47 -32.20
CA GLY A 10 -45.49 -0.29 -33.06
C GLY A 10 -46.18 0.83 -32.28
N TYR A 11 -45.39 1.71 -31.65
CA TYR A 11 -45.82 3.06 -31.30
C TYR A 11 -44.64 4.02 -31.44
N ARG A 12 -44.66 4.76 -32.56
CA ARG A 12 -44.03 6.08 -32.67
C ARG A 12 -44.73 7.03 -31.70
N ARG A 13 -43.96 7.90 -31.06
CA ARG A 13 -44.44 9.23 -30.71
C ARG A 13 -43.31 10.24 -30.98
N ASP A 14 -43.46 10.93 -32.11
CA ASP A 14 -42.78 12.18 -32.42
C ASP A 14 -43.27 13.30 -31.50
N ARG A 15 -42.34 14.14 -31.00
CA ARG A 15 -42.46 15.60 -30.87
C ARG A 15 -41.13 16.16 -30.36
N LYS A 16 -40.28 16.70 -31.24
CA LYS A 16 -40.19 18.12 -31.68
C LYS A 16 -39.90 19.14 -30.57
N SER A 17 -38.71 19.72 -30.69
CA SER A 17 -38.38 21.14 -30.56
C SER A 17 -38.38 21.76 -29.16
N ARG A 18 -37.18 22.12 -28.71
CA ARG A 18 -36.85 23.49 -28.28
C ARG A 18 -35.35 23.75 -28.52
N GLU A 19 -35.07 24.37 -29.66
CA GLU A 19 -34.00 25.36 -29.75
C GLU A 19 -34.40 26.55 -28.88
N ILE A 20 -33.53 26.95 -27.97
CA ILE A 20 -33.40 28.35 -27.56
C ILE A 20 -31.90 28.67 -27.66
N SER A 21 -31.61 29.52 -28.63
CA SER A 21 -30.33 30.16 -28.88
C SER A 21 -30.24 31.46 -28.09
N ARG A 22 -29.00 31.96 -27.89
CA ARG A 22 -28.59 33.33 -27.47
C ARG A 22 -28.61 33.56 -25.95
N ASP A 23 -27.58 34.08 -25.27
CA ASP A 23 -26.37 34.86 -25.59
C ASP A 23 -25.27 34.46 -24.55
N GLY A 24 -23.98 34.37 -24.86
CA GLY A 24 -23.07 35.52 -24.97
C GLY A 24 -22.64 36.03 -23.58
N ILE A 25 -21.47 35.57 -23.08
CA ILE A 25 -20.41 36.35 -22.37
C ILE A 25 -19.29 35.37 -21.94
N PRO A 26 -18.01 35.66 -22.25
CA PRO A 26 -16.87 34.84 -21.85
C PRO A 26 -16.41 35.20 -20.43
N TRP A 27 -16.27 34.22 -19.55
CA TRP A 27 -15.57 34.43 -18.28
C TRP A 27 -14.06 34.31 -18.52
N SER A 28 -13.43 35.46 -18.66
CA SER A 28 -12.02 35.65 -18.35
C SER A 28 -11.85 35.59 -16.83
N GLY A 29 -11.32 34.49 -16.32
CA GLY A 29 -10.80 34.37 -14.96
C GLY A 29 -9.31 34.09 -15.03
N ARG A 30 -8.49 35.15 -15.00
CA ARG A 30 -7.05 35.03 -14.80
C ARG A 30 -6.82 34.43 -13.41
N SER A 31 -6.20 33.26 -13.36
CA SER A 31 -5.53 32.79 -12.16
C SER A 31 -4.11 33.35 -12.19
N ASP A 32 -3.90 34.47 -11.49
CA ASP A 32 -2.56 34.96 -11.20
C ASP A 32 -1.90 33.96 -10.23
N ILE A 33 -1.15 33.02 -10.80
CA ILE A 33 -0.15 32.23 -10.07
C ILE A 33 1.09 33.13 -9.97
N TYR A 34 1.26 33.76 -8.80
CA TYR A 34 2.52 34.41 -8.45
C TYR A 34 3.53 33.33 -8.07
N GLN A 35 4.46 33.01 -8.99
CA GLN A 35 5.74 32.40 -8.66
C GLN A 35 6.67 33.47 -8.06
N PRO A 36 7.46 33.14 -7.01
CA PRO A 36 8.44 34.07 -6.43
C PRO A 36 9.77 34.02 -7.20
N HIS A 37 10.30 35.19 -7.56
CA HIS A 37 11.71 35.37 -7.91
C HIS A 37 12.41 36.24 -6.84
N PRO A 38 13.74 36.10 -6.66
CA PRO A 38 14.47 36.51 -5.47
C PRO A 38 14.97 37.95 -5.57
N ALA A 39 14.93 38.69 -4.45
CA ALA A 39 15.53 40.01 -4.35
C ALA A 39 16.46 40.10 -3.12
N SER A 40 17.75 40.04 -3.43
CA SER A 40 18.87 40.80 -2.88
C SER A 40 18.76 41.48 -1.50
N LEU A 41 19.68 41.05 -0.64
CA LEU A 41 20.30 41.75 0.49
C LEU A 41 20.57 43.25 0.27
N ILE A 42 20.10 44.10 1.20
CA ILE A 42 20.78 45.36 1.61
C ILE A 42 20.57 45.55 3.14
N PRO A 43 21.62 45.92 3.92
CA PRO A 43 21.61 45.86 5.38
C PRO A 43 21.14 47.16 6.05
N VAL A 44 20.35 47.07 7.12
CA VAL A 44 20.00 48.22 7.97
C VAL A 44 21.02 48.37 9.10
N ARG A 45 21.73 49.50 9.06
CA ARG A 45 22.71 49.91 10.07
C ARG A 45 22.04 50.29 11.38
N ARG A 46 22.57 49.73 12.47
CA ARG A 46 22.30 50.03 13.87
C ARG A 46 22.91 51.40 14.24
N ALA A 47 22.09 52.36 14.68
CA ALA A 47 22.56 53.58 15.33
C ALA A 47 22.14 53.56 16.81
N LYS A 48 23.12 53.43 17.69
CA LYS A 48 23.01 53.48 19.16
C LYS A 48 23.10 54.94 19.61
N ARG A 49 22.05 55.46 20.26
CA ARG A 49 22.06 56.59 21.21
C ARG A 49 20.89 56.28 22.17
N GLY A 50 21.03 56.02 23.46
CA GLY A 50 21.94 56.60 24.44
C GLY A 50 21.31 57.88 24.98
N LEU A 51 20.30 57.77 25.86
CA LEU A 51 19.90 58.88 26.72
C LEU A 51 19.35 58.35 28.06
N GLN A 52 19.91 58.91 29.12
CA GLN A 52 19.75 58.58 30.53
C GLN A 52 18.43 59.08 31.09
N SER A 53 17.98 58.38 32.13
CA SER A 53 16.99 58.82 33.11
C SER A 53 17.33 60.18 33.74
N SER A 54 16.34 61.06 33.92
CA SER A 54 16.19 61.97 35.08
C SER A 54 15.17 63.08 34.79
N GLY A 55 14.18 63.26 35.68
CA GLY A 55 13.36 64.48 35.76
C GLY A 55 11.91 64.20 36.17
N PRO A 56 11.37 64.80 37.25
CA PRO A 56 10.17 64.31 37.92
C PRO A 56 8.88 64.67 37.19
N ALA A 57 7.90 63.79 37.33
CA ALA A 57 6.52 63.99 36.95
C ALA A 57 5.95 65.27 37.61
N LEU A 58 5.50 66.22 36.80
CA LEU A 58 4.51 67.20 37.25
C LEU A 58 3.13 66.54 37.15
N PRO A 59 2.31 66.54 38.22
CA PRO A 59 1.00 65.93 38.17
C PRO A 59 0.12 66.72 37.20
N ILE A 60 -0.45 66.00 36.23
CA ILE A 60 -1.36 66.51 35.19
C ILE A 60 -2.56 67.26 35.80
N SER A 61 -2.86 67.06 37.09
CA SER A 61 -3.81 67.86 37.88
C SER A 61 -3.62 69.38 37.78
N LEU A 62 -2.40 69.88 37.50
CA LEU A 62 -2.15 71.32 37.42
C LEU A 62 -2.54 71.94 36.06
N MET A 63 -2.70 71.14 34.99
CA MET A 63 -3.20 71.64 33.70
C MET A 63 -4.72 71.74 33.66
N ILE A 64 -5.44 70.94 34.46
CA ILE A 64 -6.91 70.91 34.47
C ILE A 64 -7.51 72.15 35.18
N LEU A 65 -6.80 72.78 36.11
CA LEU A 65 -7.34 73.88 36.94
C LEU A 65 -7.32 75.28 36.29
N LYS A 66 -6.76 75.45 35.08
CA LYS A 66 -6.58 76.78 34.47
C LYS A 66 -7.60 77.16 33.38
N MET A 67 -8.57 76.29 33.08
CA MET A 67 -9.57 76.52 32.02
C MET A 67 -10.99 76.74 32.54
N ALA A 68 -11.21 76.77 33.87
CA ALA A 68 -12.52 77.00 34.46
C ALA A 68 -12.76 78.51 34.73
N GLY A 69 -13.16 79.24 33.68
CA GLY A 69 -13.56 80.65 33.77
C GLY A 69 -14.72 80.98 32.84
N ALA A 70 -15.94 80.75 33.34
CA ALA A 70 -17.23 81.32 32.92
C ALA A 70 -17.81 80.99 31.52
N GLN A 71 -18.65 79.93 31.49
CA GLN A 71 -19.97 79.71 30.82
C GLN A 71 -20.10 78.19 30.53
N THR A 72 -20.12 77.36 31.58
CA THR A 72 -21.32 76.75 32.21
C THR A 72 -22.10 75.74 31.35
N SER A 73 -21.97 74.50 31.81
CA SER A 73 -22.77 73.27 31.67
C SER A 73 -22.53 72.32 30.50
N VAL A 74 -22.36 72.75 29.25
CA VAL A 74 -22.29 71.78 28.12
C VAL A 74 -20.85 71.37 27.73
N SER A 75 -19.86 72.27 27.83
CA SER A 75 -18.46 71.93 27.49
C SER A 75 -17.73 71.08 28.53
N ASN A 76 -18.17 71.09 29.79
CA ASN A 76 -17.53 70.28 30.84
C ASN A 76 -17.91 68.80 30.75
N GLU A 77 -19.14 68.48 30.32
CA GLU A 77 -19.54 67.07 30.09
C GLU A 77 -18.80 66.48 28.90
N MET A 78 -18.73 67.20 27.77
CA MET A 78 -18.02 66.73 26.57
C MET A 78 -16.49 66.58 26.78
N ALA A 79 -15.89 67.48 27.57
CA ALA A 79 -14.47 67.37 27.94
C ALA A 79 -14.21 66.23 28.93
N SER A 80 -15.14 65.97 29.86
CA SER A 80 -15.08 64.83 30.78
C SER A 80 -15.21 63.51 30.04
N GLU A 81 -16.12 63.43 29.07
CA GLU A 81 -16.36 62.24 28.26
C GLU A 81 -15.16 61.90 27.35
N MET A 82 -14.53 62.91 26.75
CA MET A 82 -13.27 62.70 26.00
C MET A 82 -12.10 62.27 26.90
N LEU A 83 -12.00 62.82 28.12
CA LEU A 83 -10.97 62.40 29.09
C LEU A 83 -11.19 60.97 29.57
N GLU A 84 -12.44 60.56 29.76
CA GLU A 84 -12.81 59.20 30.11
C GLU A 84 -12.53 58.22 28.96
N GLN A 85 -12.90 58.58 27.72
CA GLN A 85 -12.56 57.80 26.52
C GLN A 85 -11.05 57.66 26.32
N LEU A 86 -10.30 58.75 26.52
CA LEU A 86 -8.84 58.73 26.41
C LEU A 86 -8.22 57.87 27.53
N GLY A 87 -8.72 57.98 28.76
CA GLY A 87 -8.32 57.12 29.87
C GLY A 87 -8.58 55.64 29.59
N ASN A 88 -9.75 55.31 29.07
CA ASN A 88 -10.12 53.94 28.70
C ASN A 88 -9.23 53.40 27.57
N SER A 89 -8.95 54.21 26.54
CA SER A 89 -8.05 53.83 25.44
C SER A 89 -6.61 53.60 25.91
N PHE A 90 -6.16 54.35 26.92
CA PHE A 90 -4.83 54.19 27.49
C PHE A 90 -4.73 52.91 28.32
N ILE A 91 -5.76 52.61 29.12
CA ILE A 91 -5.86 51.35 29.87
C ILE A 91 -5.88 50.15 28.91
N GLU A 92 -6.61 50.23 27.80
CA GLU A 92 -6.65 49.18 26.78
C GLU A 92 -5.29 48.99 26.08
N LEU A 93 -4.59 50.09 25.77
CA LEU A 93 -3.23 50.05 25.20
C LEU A 93 -2.20 49.48 26.19
N GLU A 94 -2.31 49.79 27.47
CA GLU A 94 -1.41 49.28 28.52
C GLU A 94 -1.68 47.79 28.78
N SER A 95 -2.94 47.36 28.75
CA SER A 95 -3.33 45.94 28.77
C SER A 95 -2.76 45.17 27.57
N ASN A 96 -2.81 45.74 26.36
CA ASN A 96 -2.21 45.14 25.16
C ASN A 96 -0.67 45.09 25.19
N ARG A 97 -0.02 45.99 25.93
CA ARG A 97 1.44 45.95 26.11
C ARG A 97 1.87 44.76 26.97
N GLU A 98 1.08 44.39 27.97
CA GLU A 98 1.32 43.22 28.80
C GLU A 98 1.13 41.91 28.01
N THR A 99 0.12 41.85 27.13
CA THR A 99 -0.06 40.70 26.21
C THR A 99 1.07 40.61 25.17
N SER A 100 1.66 41.73 24.77
CA SER A 100 2.86 41.76 23.91
C SER A 100 4.08 41.07 24.52
N SER A 101 4.19 41.03 25.85
CA SER A 101 5.24 40.28 26.56
C SER A 101 5.00 38.76 26.47
N SER A 102 3.74 38.33 26.50
CA SER A 102 3.35 36.92 26.32
C SER A 102 3.67 36.42 24.91
N TYR A 103 3.43 37.22 23.86
CA TYR A 103 3.80 36.87 22.49
C TYR A 103 5.32 36.71 22.29
N GLY A 104 6.15 37.43 23.04
CA GLY A 104 7.61 37.28 23.01
C GLY A 104 8.08 35.91 23.54
N ILE A 105 7.44 35.42 24.60
CA ILE A 105 7.72 34.09 25.17
C ILE A 105 7.26 32.99 24.19
N MET A 106 6.05 33.11 23.65
CA MET A 106 5.54 32.19 22.62
C MET A 106 6.44 32.12 21.39
N TRP A 107 6.99 33.26 20.95
CA TRP A 107 7.90 33.29 19.80
C TRP A 107 9.23 32.57 20.07
N GLU A 108 9.80 32.71 21.27
CA GLU A 108 11.05 32.02 21.60
C GLU A 108 10.82 30.51 21.72
N GLU A 109 9.69 30.06 22.28
CA GLU A 109 9.29 28.65 22.30
C GLU A 109 9.12 28.07 20.88
N ILE A 110 8.46 28.81 19.98
CA ILE A 110 8.31 28.41 18.56
C ILE A 110 9.68 28.30 17.90
N LYS A 111 10.56 29.28 18.12
CA LYS A 111 11.91 29.31 17.56
C LYS A 111 12.76 28.14 18.06
N GLU A 112 12.69 27.83 19.36
CA GLU A 112 13.37 26.67 19.94
C GLU A 112 12.83 25.35 19.37
N HIS A 113 11.52 25.24 19.17
CA HIS A 113 10.91 24.06 18.54
C HIS A 113 11.44 23.85 17.12
N PHE A 114 11.49 24.89 16.28
CA PHE A 114 12.03 24.78 14.93
C PHE A 114 13.54 24.46 14.90
N GLN A 115 14.33 25.03 15.82
CA GLN A 115 15.75 24.70 15.94
C GLN A 115 15.98 23.26 16.39
N SER A 116 15.19 22.78 17.36
CA SER A 116 15.21 21.39 17.81
C SER A 116 14.84 20.44 16.67
N LEU A 117 13.83 20.80 15.88
CA LEU A 117 13.40 20.03 14.72
C LEU A 117 14.48 19.96 13.63
N ASP A 118 15.10 21.10 13.29
CA ASP A 118 16.20 21.16 12.31
C ASP A 118 17.40 20.30 12.76
N ASN A 119 17.78 20.38 14.03
CA ASN A 119 18.86 19.55 14.59
C ASN A 119 18.50 18.05 14.58
N SER A 120 17.25 17.71 14.89
CA SER A 120 16.75 16.33 14.85
C SER A 120 16.76 15.77 13.42
N LEU A 121 16.38 16.58 12.43
CA LEU A 121 16.42 16.21 11.01
C LEU A 121 17.85 16.02 10.52
N LYS A 122 18.76 16.94 10.83
CA LYS A 122 20.19 16.82 10.49
C LYS A 122 20.80 15.53 11.04
N LYS A 123 20.56 15.24 12.33
CA LYS A 123 21.03 14.00 12.94
C LYS A 123 20.47 12.76 12.24
N ARG A 124 19.17 12.77 11.89
CA ARG A 124 18.56 11.65 11.15
C ARG A 124 19.12 11.50 9.73
N LEU A 125 19.50 12.59 9.07
CA LEU A 125 20.14 12.53 7.76
C LEU A 125 21.52 11.87 7.85
N GLU A 126 22.34 12.28 8.82
CA GLU A 126 23.66 11.68 9.07
C GLU A 126 23.53 10.18 9.39
N GLU A 127 22.60 9.82 10.29
CA GLU A 127 22.31 8.42 10.63
C GLU A 127 21.81 7.58 9.45
N LEU A 128 21.21 8.19 8.43
CA LEU A 128 20.75 7.50 7.22
C LEU A 128 21.89 7.34 6.22
N GLU A 129 22.71 8.36 6.05
CA GLU A 129 23.90 8.31 5.19
C GLU A 129 24.88 7.23 5.66
N GLU A 130 25.09 7.09 6.97
CA GLU A 130 25.91 6.00 7.53
C GLU A 130 25.31 4.62 7.24
N LYS A 131 23.98 4.47 7.34
CA LYS A 131 23.30 3.20 7.05
C LYS A 131 23.34 2.85 5.57
N GLU A 132 23.24 3.84 4.69
CA GLU A 132 23.38 3.68 3.25
C GLU A 132 24.78 3.17 2.91
N LYS A 133 25.83 3.82 3.43
CA LYS A 133 27.22 3.37 3.23
C LYS A 133 27.45 1.94 3.71
N ALA A 134 26.94 1.59 4.90
CA ALA A 134 27.06 0.23 5.43
C ALA A 134 26.31 -0.81 4.59
N PHE A 135 25.15 -0.44 4.02
CA PHE A 135 24.41 -1.31 3.12
C PHE A 135 25.14 -1.51 1.79
N GLU A 136 25.73 -0.45 1.23
CA GLU A 136 26.49 -0.52 -0.02
C GLU A 136 27.75 -1.40 0.12
N GLU A 137 28.47 -1.28 1.24
CA GLU A 137 29.60 -2.15 1.56
C GLU A 137 29.16 -3.62 1.71
N LYS A 138 28.04 -3.86 2.39
CA LYS A 138 27.49 -5.22 2.53
C LYS A 138 27.02 -5.79 1.18
N SER A 139 26.44 -4.96 0.31
CA SER A 139 25.98 -5.35 -1.02
C SER A 139 27.17 -5.73 -1.91
N SER A 140 28.20 -4.88 -1.97
CA SER A 140 29.41 -5.12 -2.76
C SER A 140 30.21 -6.34 -2.30
N THR A 141 30.35 -6.56 -0.99
CA THR A 141 30.98 -7.78 -0.44
C THR A 141 30.18 -9.03 -0.82
N SER A 142 28.85 -8.98 -0.74
CA SER A 142 27.99 -10.09 -1.15
C SER A 142 28.09 -10.37 -2.65
N GLN A 143 28.12 -9.34 -3.50
CA GLN A 143 28.30 -9.47 -4.95
C GLN A 143 29.65 -10.08 -5.29
N SER A 144 30.74 -9.70 -4.61
CA SER A 144 32.06 -10.30 -4.83
C SER A 144 32.09 -11.79 -4.50
N LEU A 145 31.45 -12.21 -3.40
CA LEU A 145 31.37 -13.62 -3.03
C LEU A 145 30.54 -14.45 -4.03
N ILE A 146 29.47 -13.87 -4.57
CA ILE A 146 28.66 -14.50 -5.62
C ILE A 146 29.50 -14.66 -6.90
N ALA A 147 30.18 -13.61 -7.35
CA ALA A 147 31.04 -13.67 -8.53
C ALA A 147 32.17 -14.71 -8.38
N GLU A 148 32.78 -14.81 -7.20
CA GLU A 148 33.79 -15.85 -6.92
C GLU A 148 33.20 -17.27 -7.00
N ARG A 149 32.00 -17.47 -6.43
CA ARG A 149 31.30 -18.76 -6.49
C ARG A 149 30.85 -19.11 -7.91
N GLU A 150 30.41 -18.15 -8.70
CA GLU A 150 30.04 -18.36 -10.11
C GLU A 150 31.25 -18.84 -10.93
N VAL A 151 32.43 -18.23 -10.73
CA VAL A 151 33.67 -18.68 -11.38
C VAL A 151 34.04 -20.10 -10.94
N GLU A 152 33.92 -20.42 -9.64
CA GLU A 152 34.21 -21.76 -9.12
C GLU A 152 33.23 -22.81 -9.69
N VAL A 153 31.94 -22.49 -9.76
CA VAL A 153 30.91 -23.39 -10.29
C VAL A 153 31.10 -23.61 -11.78
N THR A 154 31.29 -22.56 -12.57
CA THR A 154 31.53 -22.68 -14.02
C THR A 154 32.79 -23.48 -14.34
N ALA A 155 33.87 -23.34 -13.55
CA ALA A 155 35.07 -24.16 -13.69
C ALA A 155 34.79 -25.65 -13.39
N LYS A 156 34.01 -25.96 -12.35
CA LYS A 156 33.62 -27.34 -12.00
C LYS A 156 32.69 -27.95 -13.05
N GLU A 157 31.74 -27.18 -13.55
CA GLU A 157 30.85 -27.59 -14.63
C GLU A 157 31.66 -27.93 -15.89
N GLN A 158 32.58 -27.07 -16.30
CA GLN A 158 33.44 -27.33 -17.45
C GLN A 158 34.30 -28.58 -17.26
N ALA A 159 34.95 -28.74 -16.10
CA ALA A 159 35.75 -29.94 -15.81
C ALA A 159 34.91 -31.23 -15.84
N SER A 160 33.64 -31.16 -15.41
CA SER A 160 32.73 -32.30 -15.46
C SER A 160 32.31 -32.64 -16.91
N LEU A 161 32.10 -31.62 -17.76
CA LEU A 161 31.80 -31.79 -19.18
C LEU A 161 32.98 -32.44 -19.91
N ASP A 162 34.20 -31.96 -19.66
CA ASP A 162 35.43 -32.50 -20.25
C ASP A 162 35.60 -33.98 -19.88
N ARG A 163 35.38 -34.34 -18.61
CA ARG A 163 35.43 -35.75 -18.16
C ARG A 163 34.38 -36.63 -18.83
N ILE A 164 33.15 -36.12 -19.02
CA ILE A 164 32.10 -36.86 -19.73
C ILE A 164 32.49 -37.08 -21.18
N GLN A 165 33.09 -36.07 -21.82
CA GLN A 165 33.53 -36.17 -23.20
C GLN A 165 34.67 -37.19 -23.35
N GLU A 166 35.66 -37.17 -22.46
CA GLU A 166 36.75 -38.15 -22.44
C GLU A 166 36.21 -39.59 -22.27
N LEU A 167 35.24 -39.80 -21.37
CA LEU A 167 34.60 -41.11 -21.21
C LEU A 167 33.83 -41.56 -22.46
N LYS A 168 33.15 -40.63 -23.15
CA LYS A 168 32.48 -40.93 -24.43
C LYS A 168 33.50 -41.34 -25.49
N ASP A 169 34.59 -40.61 -25.62
CA ASP A 169 35.63 -40.87 -26.62
C ASP A 169 36.33 -42.21 -26.34
N ALA A 170 36.63 -42.51 -25.08
CA ALA A 170 37.19 -43.79 -24.66
C ALA A 170 36.23 -44.98 -24.96
N ALA A 171 34.93 -44.81 -24.71
CA ALA A 171 33.94 -45.84 -25.03
C ALA A 171 33.81 -46.07 -26.55
N VAL A 172 33.82 -44.99 -27.35
CA VAL A 172 33.81 -45.08 -28.82
C VAL A 172 35.07 -45.80 -29.34
N ALA A 173 36.25 -45.47 -28.80
CA ALA A 173 37.49 -46.13 -29.15
C ALA A 173 37.45 -47.64 -28.81
N ALA A 174 36.97 -48.00 -27.62
CA ALA A 174 36.82 -49.40 -27.20
C ALA A 174 35.85 -50.18 -28.11
N ILE A 175 34.74 -49.56 -28.53
CA ILE A 175 33.80 -50.17 -29.49
C ILE A 175 34.46 -50.35 -30.87
N ALA A 176 35.21 -49.36 -31.35
CA ALA A 176 35.91 -49.45 -32.63
C ALA A 176 36.97 -50.56 -32.63
N GLU A 177 37.71 -50.70 -31.53
CA GLU A 177 38.71 -51.76 -31.36
C GLU A 177 38.06 -53.15 -31.25
N ALA A 178 36.96 -53.27 -30.49
CA ALA A 178 36.18 -54.50 -30.42
C ALA A 178 35.64 -54.91 -31.81
N ARG A 179 35.17 -53.96 -32.62
CA ARG A 179 34.75 -54.21 -34.01
C ARG A 179 35.91 -54.68 -34.89
N LYS A 180 37.09 -54.08 -34.77
CA LYS A 180 38.28 -54.51 -35.51
C LYS A 180 38.66 -55.96 -35.18
N ASN A 181 38.58 -56.34 -33.91
CA ASN A 181 38.82 -57.71 -33.47
C ASN A 181 37.74 -58.70 -33.95
N PHE A 182 36.49 -58.23 -34.09
CA PHE A 182 35.39 -59.04 -34.63
C PHE A 182 35.48 -59.26 -36.15
N VAL A 183 35.97 -58.28 -36.91
CA VAL A 183 36.22 -58.39 -38.36
C VAL A 183 37.33 -59.41 -38.67
N VAL A 184 38.24 -59.68 -37.73
CA VAL A 184 39.29 -60.72 -37.88
C VAL A 184 38.77 -62.15 -37.65
N LEU A 185 37.54 -62.32 -37.13
CA LEU A 185 36.98 -63.65 -36.80
C LEU A 185 36.12 -64.29 -37.91
N PHE A 186 35.94 -63.64 -39.06
CA PHE A 186 35.30 -64.23 -40.24
C PHE A 186 36.19 -64.01 -41.48
N PRO A 187 36.75 -65.06 -42.10
CA PRO A 187 37.38 -64.94 -43.41
C PRO A 187 36.33 -64.61 -44.47
N GLU A 188 36.68 -63.75 -45.43
CA GLU A 188 35.95 -63.61 -46.69
C GLU A 188 35.65 -64.99 -47.30
N PRO A 189 34.40 -65.26 -47.75
CA PRO A 189 34.15 -66.25 -48.77
C PRO A 189 34.50 -65.63 -50.12
N THR A 190 35.44 -66.25 -50.81
CA THR A 190 35.80 -66.04 -52.21
C THR A 190 34.58 -66.07 -53.15
N ASP A 191 34.61 -65.15 -54.12
CA ASP A 191 33.77 -65.06 -55.32
C ASP A 191 33.37 -66.41 -55.94
N VAL A 192 32.07 -66.66 -56.13
CA VAL A 192 31.51 -67.30 -57.33
C VAL A 192 30.09 -66.79 -57.62
N ALA A 193 29.97 -66.08 -58.75
CA ALA A 193 28.90 -65.98 -59.76
C ALA A 193 27.40 -65.79 -59.38
N GLU A 194 26.82 -64.76 -60.02
CA GLU A 194 25.50 -64.67 -60.68
C GLU A 194 24.32 -65.49 -60.10
N ASP A 195 23.25 -64.84 -59.62
CA ASP A 195 22.11 -64.44 -60.46
C ASP A 195 21.00 -63.71 -59.65
N LYS A 196 20.49 -62.64 -60.27
CA LYS A 196 19.13 -62.05 -60.27
C LYS A 196 18.33 -61.65 -59.00
N GLU A 197 17.97 -60.36 -59.08
CA GLU A 197 16.66 -59.74 -58.80
C GLU A 197 16.18 -59.58 -57.34
N GLY A 198 15.78 -58.34 -57.00
CA GLY A 198 14.87 -58.13 -55.87
C GLY A 198 15.05 -56.82 -55.10
N LYS A 199 14.80 -55.70 -55.76
CA LYS A 199 14.10 -54.51 -55.25
C LYS A 199 13.59 -54.58 -53.79
N VAL A 200 13.88 -53.54 -52.99
CA VAL A 200 12.94 -52.71 -52.19
C VAL A 200 13.59 -52.20 -50.89
N SER A 201 13.57 -50.88 -50.74
CA SER A 201 13.82 -50.09 -49.54
C SER A 201 12.69 -50.28 -48.51
N THR A 202 12.96 -50.20 -47.19
CA THR A 202 12.03 -49.50 -46.26
C THR A 202 12.61 -49.27 -44.88
N SER A 203 12.49 -48.02 -44.46
CA SER A 203 12.42 -47.55 -43.07
C SER A 203 11.20 -48.17 -42.35
N ILE A 204 11.27 -48.43 -41.04
CA ILE A 204 10.10 -48.62 -40.17
C ILE A 204 10.45 -48.22 -38.72
N ASN A 205 9.73 -47.20 -38.24
CA ASN A 205 9.49 -46.92 -36.83
C ASN A 205 8.60 -48.00 -36.21
N GLY A 206 8.81 -48.34 -34.94
CA GLY A 206 7.79 -49.03 -34.14
C GLY A 206 8.31 -49.65 -32.85
N ASP A 207 8.11 -48.96 -31.73
CA ASP A 207 7.75 -49.60 -30.45
C ASP A 207 6.41 -50.37 -30.62
N PRO A 208 6.02 -51.39 -29.80
CA PRO A 208 6.23 -51.47 -28.35
C PRO A 208 6.44 -52.88 -27.70
N ASN A 209 7.15 -52.87 -26.55
CA ASN A 209 6.88 -53.58 -25.28
C ASN A 209 6.51 -55.10 -25.26
N ALA A 210 7.39 -55.94 -24.68
CA ALA A 210 7.05 -56.88 -23.59
C ALA A 210 8.24 -57.79 -23.14
N SER A 211 8.40 -57.87 -21.81
CA SER A 211 8.89 -59.02 -21.01
C SER A 211 10.38 -59.14 -20.62
N VAL A 212 10.63 -58.69 -19.38
CA VAL A 212 11.66 -59.01 -18.35
C VAL A 212 11.73 -60.55 -18.09
N PRO A 213 12.85 -61.23 -17.66
CA PRO A 213 13.43 -61.06 -16.30
C PRO A 213 14.91 -61.41 -15.97
N GLY A 214 15.36 -60.86 -14.82
CA GLY A 214 16.40 -61.37 -13.92
C GLY A 214 17.83 -60.87 -14.20
N ARG A 215 18.70 -60.52 -13.23
CA ARG A 215 18.70 -60.71 -11.78
C ARG A 215 19.87 -59.90 -11.17
N GLU A 216 19.56 -59.21 -10.07
CA GLU A 216 20.35 -58.81 -8.88
C GLU A 216 21.83 -58.37 -9.00
N GLU A 217 22.15 -57.17 -8.49
CA GLU A 217 22.81 -57.03 -7.18
C GLU A 217 22.77 -55.59 -6.60
N LYS A 218 22.11 -55.49 -5.43
CA LYS A 218 22.44 -54.70 -4.22
C LYS A 218 22.48 -53.16 -4.30
N SER A 219 21.31 -52.56 -4.06
CA SER A 219 21.18 -51.27 -3.38
C SER A 219 20.52 -51.49 -2.01
N SER A 220 21.20 -51.07 -0.94
CA SER A 220 20.70 -51.12 0.43
C SER A 220 19.76 -49.95 0.70
N HIS A 221 18.57 -50.30 1.18
CA HIS A 221 17.51 -49.42 1.67
C HIS A 221 17.98 -48.39 2.71
N THR A 222 17.59 -47.12 2.51
CA THR A 222 16.99 -46.29 3.56
C THR A 222 15.96 -45.36 2.90
N LYS A 223 14.85 -45.12 3.60
CA LYS A 223 13.51 -44.76 3.10
C LYS A 223 13.41 -43.36 2.43
N PRO A 224 12.56 -43.18 1.39
CA PRO A 224 12.07 -41.87 0.98
C PRO A 224 10.81 -41.53 1.79
N GLY A 225 11.01 -40.85 2.91
CA GLY A 225 9.92 -40.50 3.82
C GLY A 225 10.41 -39.72 5.02
N GLU A 226 11.23 -38.70 4.81
CA GLU A 226 11.65 -37.74 5.84
C GLU A 226 12.37 -36.53 5.21
N LEU A 227 11.75 -35.86 4.22
CA LEU A 227 12.18 -34.52 3.75
C LEU A 227 10.97 -33.63 3.41
N ALA A 228 9.83 -33.89 4.06
CA ALA A 228 8.66 -33.01 4.11
C ALA A 228 8.42 -32.45 5.53
N GLU A 229 9.34 -32.69 6.47
CA GLU A 229 9.34 -32.13 7.82
C GLU A 229 10.64 -31.35 8.03
N THR A 230 10.74 -30.17 7.41
CA THR A 230 11.74 -29.15 7.79
C THR A 230 11.28 -27.72 7.47
N LEU A 231 9.95 -27.51 7.37
CA LEU A 231 9.32 -26.18 7.32
C LEU A 231 8.21 -25.97 8.37
N THR A 232 8.18 -26.79 9.42
CA THR A 232 7.54 -26.42 10.68
C THR A 232 8.57 -26.56 11.79
N ALA A 233 9.64 -25.77 11.69
CA ALA A 233 10.33 -25.39 12.90
C ALA A 233 9.30 -24.61 13.72
N ASP A 234 8.86 -25.26 14.79
CA ASP A 234 8.17 -24.72 15.93
C ASP A 234 9.06 -23.63 16.54
N ALA A 235 9.21 -22.52 15.83
CA ALA A 235 9.84 -21.31 16.33
C ALA A 235 8.89 -20.84 17.41
N LYS A 236 9.22 -21.17 18.67
CA LYS A 236 8.45 -20.76 19.84
C LYS A 236 8.03 -19.31 19.62
N PRO A 237 6.71 -19.02 19.54
CA PRO A 237 6.25 -17.68 19.29
C PRO A 237 6.89 -16.75 20.33
N HIS A 238 7.29 -15.56 19.89
CA HIS A 238 7.98 -14.59 20.73
C HIS A 238 7.31 -14.54 22.11
N PRO A 239 8.04 -14.75 23.22
CA PRO A 239 7.44 -15.04 24.53
C PRO A 239 6.47 -13.94 24.99
N GLN A 240 6.74 -12.68 24.61
CA GLN A 240 5.83 -11.57 24.88
C GLN A 240 4.53 -11.61 24.05
N LEU A 241 4.56 -12.04 22.79
CA LEU A 241 3.34 -12.22 21.98
C LEU A 241 2.46 -13.30 22.60
N THR A 242 3.06 -14.42 22.96
CA THR A 242 2.38 -15.53 23.63
C THR A 242 1.77 -15.07 24.95
N HIS A 243 2.53 -14.30 25.75
CA HIS A 243 2.06 -13.76 27.03
C HIS A 243 0.81 -12.88 26.87
N PHE A 244 0.80 -11.93 25.92
CA PHE A 244 -0.39 -11.10 25.68
C PHE A 244 -1.61 -11.92 25.23
N CYS A 245 -1.39 -12.98 24.44
CA CYS A 245 -2.46 -13.89 24.01
C CYS A 245 -3.02 -14.70 25.19
N GLU A 246 -2.15 -15.27 26.03
CA GLU A 246 -2.54 -16.04 27.23
C GLU A 246 -3.30 -15.18 28.24
N GLN A 247 -2.91 -13.92 28.41
CA GLN A 247 -3.58 -12.97 29.31
C GLN A 247 -4.85 -12.34 28.72
N MET A 248 -5.20 -12.67 27.46
CA MET A 248 -6.30 -12.04 26.74
C MET A 248 -6.18 -10.50 26.67
N ASP A 249 -4.96 -9.97 26.60
CA ASP A 249 -4.70 -8.52 26.57
C ASP A 249 -4.60 -8.00 25.13
N GLY A 250 -5.77 -7.69 24.55
CA GLY A 250 -5.85 -7.19 23.18
C GLY A 250 -5.20 -5.83 22.98
N LYS A 251 -5.25 -4.95 23.98
CA LYS A 251 -4.67 -3.60 23.93
C LYS A 251 -3.14 -3.67 24.02
N GLY A 252 -2.62 -4.48 24.94
CA GLY A 252 -1.19 -4.73 25.08
C GLY A 252 -0.59 -5.38 23.84
N LEU A 253 -1.29 -6.37 23.26
CA LEU A 253 -0.89 -7.01 22.01
C LEU A 253 -0.77 -5.99 20.87
N LEU A 254 -1.79 -5.16 20.67
CA LEU A 254 -1.79 -4.14 19.63
C LEU A 254 -0.67 -3.12 19.83
N LYS A 255 -0.50 -2.64 21.07
CA LYS A 255 0.54 -1.68 21.43
C LYS A 255 1.93 -2.25 21.18
N PHE A 256 2.19 -3.47 21.62
CA PHE A 256 3.46 -4.17 21.39
C PHE A 256 3.78 -4.30 19.90
N LEU A 257 2.79 -4.70 19.08
CA LEU A 257 2.98 -4.81 17.64
C LEU A 257 3.24 -3.45 16.97
N CYS A 258 2.60 -2.37 17.43
CA CYS A 258 2.83 -1.02 16.95
C CYS A 258 4.24 -0.50 17.31
N GLU A 259 4.70 -0.73 18.53
CA GLU A 259 6.05 -0.38 18.98
C GLU A 259 7.12 -1.15 18.17
N ASN A 260 6.81 -2.39 17.78
CA ASN A 260 7.68 -3.25 16.99
C ASN A 260 7.44 -3.16 15.48
N ARG A 261 6.85 -2.07 14.96
CA ARG A 261 6.49 -1.91 13.53
C ARG A 261 7.62 -2.21 12.54
N LYS A 262 8.88 -1.90 12.90
CA LYS A 262 10.06 -2.17 12.04
C LYS A 262 10.34 -3.67 11.89
N ASN A 263 9.99 -4.46 12.90
CA ASN A 263 10.15 -5.91 12.94
C ASN A 263 8.83 -6.64 12.63
N LEU A 264 7.76 -5.92 12.27
CA LEU A 264 6.43 -6.49 12.06
C LEU A 264 6.43 -7.58 10.97
N ALA A 265 7.27 -7.45 9.94
CA ALA A 265 7.43 -8.48 8.91
C ALA A 265 7.93 -9.82 9.48
N ALA A 266 8.87 -9.78 10.43
CA ALA A 266 9.38 -10.97 11.11
C ALA A 266 8.39 -11.53 12.15
N LEU A 267 7.67 -10.63 12.84
CA LEU A 267 6.64 -11.02 13.81
C LEU A 267 5.40 -11.62 13.14
N ARG A 268 5.05 -11.18 11.92
CA ARG A 268 3.86 -11.63 11.18
C ARG A 268 3.77 -13.16 11.05
N GLY A 269 4.88 -13.85 10.88
CA GLY A 269 4.90 -15.32 10.82
C GLY A 269 4.62 -16.00 12.17
N GLN A 270 4.83 -15.30 13.28
CA GLN A 270 4.67 -15.84 14.64
C GLN A 270 3.31 -15.49 15.26
N ILE A 271 2.64 -14.44 14.78
CA ILE A 271 1.33 -14.00 15.29
C ILE A 271 0.29 -15.13 15.28
N PRO A 272 0.08 -15.88 14.17
CA PRO A 272 -0.88 -16.98 14.17
C PRO A 272 -0.56 -18.09 15.18
N ALA A 273 0.72 -18.37 15.42
CA ALA A 273 1.15 -19.37 16.40
C ALA A 273 0.90 -18.88 17.84
N ALA A 274 1.19 -17.61 18.13
CA ALA A 274 0.93 -17.00 19.44
C ALA A 274 -0.57 -16.92 19.77
N LEU A 275 -1.40 -16.56 18.79
CA LEU A 275 -2.84 -16.43 18.94
C LEU A 275 -3.52 -17.76 19.33
N LYS A 276 -2.93 -18.92 19.00
CA LYS A 276 -3.44 -20.23 19.44
C LYS A 276 -3.37 -20.43 20.95
N SER A 277 -2.55 -19.64 21.66
CA SER A 277 -2.47 -19.67 23.13
C SER A 277 -3.56 -18.83 23.80
N ALA A 278 -4.32 -18.03 23.05
CA ALA A 278 -5.46 -17.30 23.58
C ALA A 278 -6.64 -18.23 23.84
N SER A 279 -7.38 -17.99 24.92
CA SER A 279 -8.60 -18.76 25.23
C SER A 279 -9.74 -18.49 24.25
N ASP A 280 -9.84 -17.25 23.74
CA ASP A 280 -10.74 -16.85 22.66
C ASP A 280 -10.04 -15.86 21.71
N PRO A 281 -9.40 -16.35 20.62
CA PRO A 281 -8.68 -15.51 19.67
C PRO A 281 -9.58 -14.47 18.97
N ALA A 282 -10.87 -14.78 18.81
CA ALA A 282 -11.82 -13.91 18.13
C ALA A 282 -12.18 -12.71 19.01
N ARG A 283 -12.46 -12.95 20.30
CA ARG A 283 -12.71 -11.88 21.28
C ARG A 283 -11.46 -11.03 21.50
N LEU A 284 -10.29 -11.66 21.62
CA LEU A 284 -9.01 -10.97 21.73
C LEU A 284 -8.79 -10.00 20.56
N LEU A 285 -9.08 -10.44 19.33
CA LEU A 285 -8.99 -9.60 18.14
C LEU A 285 -9.90 -8.37 18.25
N LEU A 286 -11.17 -8.55 18.63
CA LEU A 286 -12.13 -7.44 18.73
C LEU A 286 -11.68 -6.41 19.77
N ASP A 287 -11.14 -6.84 20.90
CA ASP A 287 -10.59 -5.97 21.93
C ASP A 287 -9.34 -5.20 21.42
N SER A 288 -8.54 -5.82 20.55
CA SER A 288 -7.42 -5.16 19.85
C SER A 288 -7.83 -4.17 18.75
N LEU A 289 -9.12 -4.06 18.40
CA LEU A 289 -9.59 -3.06 17.42
C LEU A 289 -10.01 -1.74 18.08
N GLU A 290 -10.03 -1.69 19.42
CA GLU A 290 -10.32 -0.48 20.18
C GLU A 290 -9.23 0.58 19.93
N GLY A 291 -9.60 1.67 19.25
CA GLY A 291 -8.68 2.75 18.86
C GLY A 291 -8.42 2.89 17.35
N PHE A 292 -8.97 1.99 16.52
CA PHE A 292 -8.87 2.10 15.05
C PHE A 292 -9.43 3.43 14.52
N TYR A 293 -10.51 3.91 15.14
CA TYR A 293 -11.04 5.27 15.03
C TYR A 293 -10.94 5.96 16.39
N PRO A 294 -9.97 6.86 16.61
CA PRO A 294 -9.90 7.68 17.81
C PRO A 294 -11.18 8.53 17.96
N PRO A 295 -11.64 8.82 19.18
CA PRO A 295 -12.72 9.77 19.40
C PRO A 295 -12.34 11.13 18.79
N GLU A 296 -13.28 11.75 18.06
CA GLU A 296 -13.09 13.04 17.39
C GLU A 296 -12.64 14.11 18.41
N GLN A 297 -11.34 14.38 18.45
CA GLN A 297 -10.82 15.56 19.14
C GLN A 297 -10.94 16.72 18.17
N SER A 298 -11.72 17.73 18.55
CA SER A 298 -11.90 18.98 17.83
C SER A 298 -10.61 19.79 17.87
N THR A 299 -9.63 19.45 17.04
CA THR A 299 -8.55 20.36 16.70
C THR A 299 -8.55 20.54 15.20
N SER A 300 -8.96 21.74 14.79
CA SER A 300 -8.67 22.31 13.50
C SER A 300 -7.16 22.25 13.25
N ASP A 301 -6.73 21.45 12.27
CA ASP A 301 -5.99 21.94 11.12
C ASP A 301 -5.48 20.77 10.27
N GLY A 302 -5.59 20.97 8.96
CA GLY A 302 -4.98 20.24 7.86
C GLY A 302 -4.28 18.91 8.12
N LYS A 303 -4.97 17.82 7.75
CA LYS A 303 -4.51 16.81 6.77
C LYS A 303 -3.11 16.19 6.89
N GLU A 304 -2.40 16.27 8.00
CA GLU A 304 -1.25 15.41 8.25
C GLU A 304 -1.74 14.16 8.98
N LYS A 305 -1.98 13.09 8.20
CA LYS A 305 -2.36 11.79 8.74
C LYS A 305 -1.28 11.36 9.73
N ASP A 306 -1.62 11.36 11.02
CA ASP A 306 -0.72 10.90 12.07
C ASP A 306 -0.07 9.56 11.68
N PRO A 307 1.26 9.52 11.46
CA PRO A 307 1.95 8.30 11.07
C PRO A 307 1.82 7.20 12.12
N ALA A 308 1.54 7.53 13.38
CA ALA A 308 1.25 6.57 14.42
C ALA A 308 -0.13 5.92 14.21
N LEU A 309 -1.19 6.70 13.98
CA LEU A 309 -2.53 6.18 13.65
C LEU A 309 -2.52 5.32 12.38
N GLN A 310 -1.77 5.74 11.36
CA GLN A 310 -1.60 4.95 10.14
C GLN A 310 -0.82 3.65 10.38
N GLY A 311 0.13 3.64 11.32
CA GLY A 311 0.79 2.43 11.81
C GLY A 311 -0.18 1.50 12.55
N LEU A 312 -0.98 2.05 13.45
CA LEU A 312 -2.01 1.32 14.21
C LEU A 312 -2.97 0.58 13.29
N ARG A 313 -3.54 1.27 12.28
CA ARG A 313 -4.48 0.67 11.33
C ARG A 313 -3.87 -0.47 10.52
N ARG A 314 -2.59 -0.33 10.11
CA ARG A 314 -1.85 -1.42 9.44
C ARG A 314 -1.68 -2.61 10.39
N THR A 315 -1.34 -2.37 11.64
CA THR A 315 -1.21 -3.44 12.65
C THR A 315 -2.54 -4.16 12.88
N CYS A 316 -3.65 -3.44 13.03
CA CYS A 316 -4.99 -4.04 13.14
C CYS A 316 -5.31 -4.92 11.93
N LEU A 317 -4.97 -4.46 10.72
CA LEU A 317 -5.15 -5.25 9.51
C LEU A 317 -4.33 -6.55 9.53
N VAL A 318 -3.04 -6.47 9.86
CA VAL A 318 -2.18 -7.66 9.98
C VAL A 318 -2.73 -8.63 11.02
N LEU A 319 -3.27 -8.13 12.13
CA LEU A 319 -3.85 -8.94 13.18
C LEU A 319 -5.12 -9.67 12.69
N MET A 320 -6.05 -8.96 12.05
CA MET A 320 -7.24 -9.57 11.46
C MET A 320 -6.88 -10.66 10.44
N GLU A 321 -5.95 -10.38 9.52
CA GLU A 321 -5.47 -11.35 8.53
C GLU A 321 -4.82 -12.59 9.16
N SER A 322 -4.14 -12.42 10.30
CA SER A 322 -3.47 -13.52 11.01
C SER A 322 -4.46 -14.41 11.77
N VAL A 323 -5.58 -13.85 12.20
CA VAL A 323 -6.66 -14.55 12.90
C VAL A 323 -7.57 -15.29 11.91
N THR A 324 -7.79 -14.77 10.70
CA THR A 324 -8.71 -15.37 9.71
C THR A 324 -8.51 -16.89 9.51
N PRO A 325 -7.28 -17.42 9.33
CA PRO A 325 -7.05 -18.85 9.18
C PRO A 325 -7.36 -19.66 10.45
N LEU A 326 -7.23 -19.06 11.64
CA LEU A 326 -7.48 -19.71 12.93
C LEU A 326 -8.97 -19.91 13.20
N LEU A 327 -9.81 -19.02 12.66
CA LEU A 327 -11.26 -19.10 12.81
C LEU A 327 -11.89 -20.15 11.87
N GLY A 328 -11.08 -20.86 11.06
CA GLY A 328 -11.56 -21.97 10.22
C GLY A 328 -12.39 -21.53 9.00
N MET A 329 -12.37 -20.24 8.66
CA MET A 329 -13.29 -19.63 7.68
C MET A 329 -12.80 -19.73 6.22
N ALA A 330 -11.82 -20.60 5.93
CA ALA A 330 -11.24 -20.73 4.59
C ALA A 330 -12.13 -21.50 3.60
N GLU A 331 -13.21 -22.15 4.06
CA GLU A 331 -14.17 -22.86 3.20
C GLU A 331 -15.54 -22.15 3.19
N PRO A 332 -16.07 -21.78 2.01
CA PRO A 332 -17.42 -21.24 1.90
C PRO A 332 -18.45 -22.28 2.38
N GLY A 333 -19.11 -22.01 3.52
CA GLY A 333 -20.19 -22.85 4.04
C GLY A 333 -19.81 -23.84 5.16
N GLY A 334 -18.63 -23.69 5.77
CA GLY A 334 -18.29 -24.42 6.99
C GLY A 334 -18.91 -23.79 8.25
N ASP A 335 -19.88 -24.46 8.86
CA ASP A 335 -20.47 -24.09 10.15
C ASP A 335 -19.49 -24.39 11.31
N HIS A 336 -18.43 -23.61 11.46
CA HIS A 336 -17.78 -23.48 12.76
C HIS A 336 -18.30 -22.20 13.42
N PRO A 337 -19.24 -22.30 14.37
CA PRO A 337 -19.95 -21.13 14.84
C PRO A 337 -19.03 -20.34 15.77
N LEU A 338 -18.49 -19.24 15.24
CA LEU A 338 -18.13 -18.10 16.08
C LEU A 338 -19.27 -17.90 17.09
N SER A 339 -18.94 -17.70 18.36
CA SER A 339 -19.96 -17.43 19.37
C SER A 339 -20.89 -16.32 18.88
N SER A 340 -22.20 -16.51 19.06
CA SER A 340 -23.19 -15.50 18.67
C SER A 340 -22.90 -14.15 19.33
N GLU A 341 -22.33 -14.15 20.53
CA GLU A 341 -21.90 -12.94 21.24
C GLU A 341 -20.75 -12.25 20.49
N THR A 342 -19.72 -13.00 20.10
CA THR A 342 -18.56 -12.48 19.35
C THR A 342 -18.98 -11.94 17.98
N LYS A 343 -19.91 -12.62 17.28
CA LYS A 343 -20.45 -12.15 16.01
C LYS A 343 -21.24 -10.84 16.17
N GLN A 344 -22.03 -10.71 17.23
CA GLN A 344 -22.76 -9.48 17.55
C GLN A 344 -21.81 -8.32 17.89
N GLN A 345 -20.74 -8.58 18.65
CA GLN A 345 -19.73 -7.56 18.97
C GLN A 345 -18.99 -7.11 17.69
N ALA A 346 -18.60 -8.04 16.82
CA ALA A 346 -17.98 -7.74 15.54
C ALA A 346 -18.90 -6.90 14.64
N LYS A 347 -20.21 -7.23 14.61
CA LYS A 347 -21.22 -6.45 13.88
C LYS A 347 -21.36 -5.03 14.41
N ALA A 348 -21.43 -4.85 15.73
CA ALA A 348 -21.50 -3.52 16.34
C ALA A 348 -20.27 -2.64 15.96
N ILE A 349 -19.08 -3.23 15.91
CA ILE A 349 -17.87 -2.53 15.44
C ILE A 349 -17.99 -2.19 13.95
N ALA A 350 -18.44 -3.13 13.12
CA ALA A 350 -18.65 -2.92 11.69
C ALA A 350 -19.64 -1.79 11.40
N ASP A 351 -20.78 -1.74 12.10
CA ASP A 351 -21.78 -0.67 11.94
C ASP A 351 -21.19 0.71 12.27
N VAL A 352 -20.35 0.81 13.31
CA VAL A 352 -19.64 2.06 13.62
C VAL A 352 -18.68 2.43 12.50
N TRP A 353 -17.93 1.46 11.97
CA TRP A 353 -16.95 1.68 10.91
C TRP A 353 -17.61 2.08 9.58
N GLU A 354 -18.73 1.47 9.22
CA GLU A 354 -19.50 1.82 8.02
C GLU A 354 -20.00 3.27 8.07
N ASN A 355 -20.50 3.71 9.23
CA ASN A 355 -20.94 5.09 9.43
C ASN A 355 -19.77 6.09 9.29
N LYS A 356 -18.58 5.74 9.80
CA LYS A 356 -17.38 6.58 9.65
C LYS A 356 -16.88 6.62 8.20
N LEU A 357 -17.00 5.52 7.45
CA LEU A 357 -16.66 5.45 6.03
C LEU A 357 -17.65 6.21 5.15
N SER A 358 -18.94 6.15 5.45
CA SER A 358 -20.00 6.81 4.68
C SER A 358 -19.93 8.34 4.74
N GLY A 359 -19.29 8.90 5.79
CA GLY A 359 -19.08 10.34 5.95
C GLY A 359 -17.92 10.91 5.14
N VAL A 360 -17.05 10.07 4.56
CA VAL A 360 -15.84 10.48 3.84
C VAL A 360 -15.96 10.04 2.38
N GLY A 361 -15.85 10.98 1.43
CA GLY A 361 -15.88 10.64 0.00
C GLY A 361 -14.86 9.57 -0.33
N ILE A 362 -15.32 8.43 -0.87
CA ILE A 362 -14.49 7.26 -1.20
C ILE A 362 -13.70 7.57 -2.48
N ASP A 363 -12.76 8.49 -2.37
CA ASP A 363 -11.79 8.79 -3.41
C ASP A 363 -10.53 8.00 -3.09
N ALA A 364 -10.07 7.13 -3.98
CA ALA A 364 -8.87 6.30 -3.78
C ALA A 364 -7.56 7.09 -3.55
N ALA A 365 -7.60 8.42 -3.67
CA ALA A 365 -6.50 9.34 -3.36
C ALA A 365 -6.49 9.81 -1.90
N ASN A 366 -7.62 9.71 -1.20
CA ASN A 366 -7.71 9.99 0.24
C ASN A 366 -7.26 8.75 1.03
N GLY A 367 -6.93 8.91 2.31
CA GLY A 367 -6.27 7.85 3.09
C GLY A 367 -7.10 6.60 3.33
N ASP A 368 -8.36 6.65 2.93
CA ASP A 368 -9.45 5.78 3.34
C ASP A 368 -9.37 4.39 2.69
N ALA A 369 -8.35 4.16 1.85
CA ALA A 369 -8.05 2.84 1.31
C ALA A 369 -7.64 1.83 2.41
N LEU A 370 -7.07 2.28 3.54
CA LEU A 370 -6.77 1.37 4.65
C LEU A 370 -8.00 1.10 5.52
N GLU A 371 -8.81 2.11 5.75
CA GLU A 371 -10.07 2.07 6.46
C GLU A 371 -11.06 1.14 5.74
N ALA A 372 -11.23 1.33 4.43
CA ALA A 372 -12.04 0.46 3.59
C ALA A 372 -11.54 -0.98 3.61
N HIS A 373 -10.22 -1.18 3.51
CA HIS A 373 -9.64 -2.52 3.52
C HIS A 373 -9.82 -3.20 4.89
N ALA A 374 -9.61 -2.48 5.99
CA ALA A 374 -9.82 -3.00 7.33
C ALA A 374 -11.28 -3.37 7.57
N PHE A 375 -12.23 -2.54 7.12
CA PHE A 375 -13.66 -2.85 7.19
C PHE A 375 -14.00 -4.11 6.43
N LEU A 376 -13.56 -4.22 5.17
CA LEU A 376 -13.79 -5.41 4.36
C LEU A 376 -13.14 -6.67 4.99
N GLN A 377 -11.94 -6.53 5.57
CA GLN A 377 -11.27 -7.62 6.26
C GLN A 377 -12.03 -8.06 7.52
N LEU A 378 -12.60 -7.12 8.28
CA LEU A 378 -13.44 -7.41 9.45
C LEU A 378 -14.67 -8.22 9.03
N LEU A 379 -15.38 -7.78 7.99
CA LEU A 379 -16.55 -8.48 7.47
C LEU A 379 -16.20 -9.89 7.00
N SER A 380 -15.07 -10.05 6.32
CA SER A 380 -14.57 -11.35 5.87
C SER A 380 -14.19 -12.25 7.05
N THR A 381 -13.57 -11.70 8.09
CA THR A 381 -13.05 -12.48 9.23
C THR A 381 -14.19 -13.04 10.09
N PHE A 382 -15.28 -12.29 10.24
CA PHE A 382 -16.43 -12.67 11.07
C PHE A 382 -17.65 -13.14 10.27
N ASN A 383 -17.52 -13.30 8.95
CA ASN A 383 -18.59 -13.68 8.02
C ASN A 383 -19.87 -12.84 8.22
N LEU A 384 -19.69 -11.53 8.10
CA LEU A 384 -20.72 -10.51 8.26
C LEU A 384 -21.17 -9.90 6.93
N ALA A 385 -20.59 -10.33 5.79
CA ALA A 385 -20.85 -9.70 4.49
C ALA A 385 -22.35 -9.63 4.13
N SER A 386 -23.13 -10.65 4.51
CA SER A 386 -24.58 -10.71 4.25
C SER A 386 -25.41 -9.68 5.01
N ASP A 387 -24.86 -9.08 6.07
CA ASP A 387 -25.54 -8.04 6.86
C ASP A 387 -25.46 -6.65 6.20
N PHE A 388 -24.64 -6.49 5.15
CA PHE A 388 -24.33 -5.21 4.52
C PHE A 388 -24.75 -5.16 3.05
N ASP A 389 -24.98 -3.96 2.53
CA ASP A 389 -25.36 -3.75 1.13
C ASP A 389 -24.20 -4.10 0.18
N GLU A 390 -24.42 -5.02 -0.74
CA GLU A 390 -23.36 -5.46 -1.65
C GLU A 390 -22.86 -4.34 -2.59
N ASP A 391 -23.67 -3.33 -2.91
CA ASP A 391 -23.26 -2.23 -3.78
C ASP A 391 -22.34 -1.24 -3.05
N THR A 392 -22.56 -1.01 -1.74
CA THR A 392 -21.60 -0.27 -0.90
C THR A 392 -20.29 -1.03 -0.77
N LEU A 393 -20.33 -2.36 -0.58
CA LEU A 393 -19.13 -3.20 -0.56
C LEU A 393 -18.37 -3.13 -1.88
N CYS A 394 -19.04 -3.18 -3.02
CA CYS A 394 -18.41 -3.03 -4.34
C CYS A 394 -17.70 -1.68 -4.50
N LYS A 395 -18.28 -0.58 -3.99
CA LYS A 395 -17.62 0.74 -4.00
C LYS A 395 -16.33 0.75 -3.16
N LEU A 396 -16.36 0.10 -1.99
CA LEU A 396 -15.16 -0.05 -1.15
C LEU A 396 -14.09 -0.92 -1.83
N VAL A 397 -14.49 -1.97 -2.55
CA VAL A 397 -13.59 -2.79 -3.37
C VAL A 397 -12.85 -1.94 -4.40
N LEU A 398 -13.54 -0.99 -5.06
CA LEU A 398 -12.89 -0.07 -6.01
C LEU A 398 -11.82 0.81 -5.36
N ALA A 399 -11.99 1.17 -4.09
CA ALA A 399 -11.01 1.94 -3.32
C ALA A 399 -9.75 1.11 -2.99
N VAL A 400 -9.92 -0.20 -2.76
CA VAL A 400 -8.82 -1.11 -2.38
C VAL A 400 -8.28 -1.95 -3.54
N SER A 401 -8.79 -1.76 -4.75
CA SER A 401 -8.50 -2.55 -5.96
C SER A 401 -7.03 -2.73 -6.32
N ARG A 402 -6.17 -1.76 -5.97
CA ARG A 402 -4.71 -1.84 -6.16
C ARG A 402 -4.02 -2.86 -5.26
N ARG A 403 -4.69 -3.33 -4.20
CA ARG A 403 -4.11 -4.29 -3.24
C ARG A 403 -4.14 -5.69 -3.85
N ARG A 404 -3.02 -6.40 -3.72
CA ARG A 404 -2.89 -7.80 -4.17
C ARG A 404 -3.95 -8.74 -3.57
N GLN A 405 -4.37 -8.51 -2.32
CA GLN A 405 -5.34 -9.36 -1.62
C GLN A 405 -6.81 -9.06 -1.98
N ALA A 406 -7.08 -7.98 -2.74
CA ALA A 406 -8.46 -7.56 -3.00
C ALA A 406 -9.33 -8.65 -3.68
N PRO A 407 -8.83 -9.43 -4.66
CA PRO A 407 -9.62 -10.52 -5.25
C PRO A 407 -9.97 -11.63 -4.27
N ASP A 408 -9.02 -12.07 -3.45
CA ASP A 408 -9.24 -13.12 -2.46
C ASP A 408 -10.30 -12.70 -1.43
N LEU A 409 -10.20 -11.45 -0.97
CA LEU A 409 -11.17 -10.83 -0.08
C LEU A 409 -12.57 -10.70 -0.71
N CYS A 410 -12.66 -10.46 -2.02
CA CYS A 410 -13.97 -10.49 -2.69
C CYS A 410 -14.60 -11.89 -2.70
N ARG A 411 -13.79 -12.95 -2.81
CA ARG A 411 -14.30 -14.34 -2.73
C ARG A 411 -14.82 -14.65 -1.34
N SER A 412 -14.08 -14.28 -0.30
CA SER A 412 -14.49 -14.53 1.09
C SER A 412 -15.72 -13.73 1.51
N LEU A 413 -15.95 -12.55 0.89
CA LEU A 413 -17.17 -11.76 1.10
C LEU A 413 -18.37 -12.23 0.25
N GLY A 414 -18.21 -13.22 -0.62
CA GLY A 414 -19.30 -13.69 -1.50
C GLY A 414 -19.62 -12.78 -2.69
N LEU A 415 -18.75 -11.82 -3.00
CA LEU A 415 -18.95 -10.82 -4.06
C LEU A 415 -18.58 -11.32 -5.47
N THR A 416 -18.19 -12.58 -5.61
CA THR A 416 -17.71 -13.19 -6.87
C THR A 416 -18.63 -12.90 -8.07
N HIS A 417 -19.95 -12.91 -7.86
CA HIS A 417 -20.94 -12.71 -8.92
C HIS A 417 -21.02 -11.24 -9.42
N LYS A 418 -20.56 -10.26 -8.62
CA LYS A 418 -20.52 -8.83 -9.00
C LYS A 418 -19.20 -8.38 -9.60
N ILE A 419 -18.17 -9.24 -9.58
CA ILE A 419 -16.84 -8.93 -10.09
C ILE A 419 -16.82 -8.42 -11.54
N PRO A 420 -17.62 -8.95 -12.49
CA PRO A 420 -17.67 -8.38 -13.83
C PRO A 420 -18.01 -6.88 -13.84
N GLY A 421 -18.99 -6.45 -13.03
CA GLY A 421 -19.34 -5.04 -12.90
C GLY A 421 -18.26 -4.20 -12.21
N VAL A 422 -17.52 -4.79 -11.25
CA VAL A 422 -16.34 -4.14 -10.64
C VAL A 422 -15.24 -3.94 -11.68
N ILE A 423 -14.97 -4.94 -12.52
CA ILE A 423 -13.98 -4.85 -13.61
C ILE A 423 -14.37 -3.76 -14.61
N GLU A 424 -15.63 -3.72 -15.04
CA GLU A 424 -16.14 -2.66 -15.92
C GLU A 424 -15.94 -1.26 -15.32
N SER A 425 -16.23 -1.11 -14.02
CA SER A 425 -15.99 0.14 -13.29
C SER A 425 -14.50 0.52 -13.23
N LEU A 426 -13.61 -0.44 -13.00
CA LEU A 426 -12.15 -0.21 -13.04
C LEU A 426 -11.66 0.23 -14.43
N ILE A 427 -12.19 -0.37 -15.49
CA ILE A 427 -11.87 0.01 -16.87
C ILE A 427 -12.37 1.44 -17.15
N SER A 428 -13.63 1.74 -16.80
CA SER A 428 -14.22 3.07 -17.02
C SER A 428 -13.51 4.19 -16.25
N SER A 429 -12.88 3.86 -15.12
CA SER A 429 -12.09 4.80 -14.30
C SER A 429 -10.61 4.85 -14.67
N GLY A 430 -10.18 4.18 -15.75
CA GLY A 430 -8.80 4.19 -16.24
C GLY A 430 -7.83 3.30 -15.44
N LYS A 431 -8.32 2.54 -14.46
CA LYS A 431 -7.54 1.64 -13.61
C LYS A 431 -7.33 0.27 -14.29
N HIS A 432 -6.80 0.30 -15.51
CA HIS A 432 -6.63 -0.88 -16.36
C HIS A 432 -5.77 -1.98 -15.73
N ILE A 433 -4.70 -1.62 -14.99
CA ILE A 433 -3.82 -2.59 -14.31
C ILE A 433 -4.59 -3.34 -13.20
N ASP A 434 -5.38 -2.61 -12.42
CA ASP A 434 -6.22 -3.18 -11.37
C ASP A 434 -7.29 -4.09 -12.00
N ALA A 435 -7.90 -3.67 -13.11
CA ALA A 435 -8.85 -4.49 -13.86
C ALA A 435 -8.22 -5.82 -14.32
N VAL A 436 -7.03 -5.78 -14.92
CA VAL A 436 -6.30 -6.99 -15.37
C VAL A 436 -6.00 -7.93 -14.19
N HIS A 437 -5.63 -7.38 -13.03
CA HIS A 437 -5.41 -8.17 -11.82
C HIS A 437 -6.68 -8.94 -11.41
N PHE A 438 -7.84 -8.29 -11.41
CA PHE A 438 -9.13 -8.96 -11.13
C PHE A 438 -9.50 -9.97 -12.22
N VAL A 439 -9.35 -9.63 -13.49
CA VAL A 439 -9.61 -10.54 -14.62
C VAL A 439 -8.83 -11.84 -14.47
N HIS A 440 -7.53 -11.75 -14.19
CA HIS A 440 -6.69 -12.92 -14.00
C HIS A 440 -7.09 -13.71 -12.75
N ALA A 441 -7.30 -13.03 -11.62
CA ALA A 441 -7.65 -13.67 -10.35
C ALA A 441 -9.01 -14.40 -10.40
N PHE A 442 -9.95 -13.95 -11.22
CA PHE A 442 -11.27 -14.57 -11.41
C PHE A 442 -11.40 -15.40 -12.69
N GLN A 443 -10.29 -15.58 -13.44
CA GLN A 443 -10.25 -16.35 -14.70
C GLN A 443 -11.26 -15.86 -15.75
N LEU A 444 -11.50 -14.55 -15.82
CA LEU A 444 -12.45 -13.90 -16.73
C LEU A 444 -11.78 -13.40 -18.02
N THR A 445 -10.69 -14.05 -18.45
CA THR A 445 -9.86 -13.61 -19.59
C THR A 445 -10.61 -13.66 -20.92
N ASP A 446 -11.65 -14.48 -21.03
CA ASP A 446 -12.46 -14.60 -22.24
C ASP A 446 -13.41 -13.41 -22.39
N SER A 447 -14.03 -12.97 -21.29
CA SER A 447 -14.93 -11.82 -21.26
C SER A 447 -14.18 -10.49 -21.27
N PHE A 448 -12.99 -10.46 -20.67
CA PHE A 448 -12.15 -9.27 -20.56
C PHE A 448 -10.72 -9.59 -21.00
N PRO A 449 -10.42 -9.56 -22.31
CA PRO A 449 -9.09 -9.90 -22.80
C PRO A 449 -8.00 -8.96 -22.23
N PRO A 450 -6.95 -9.49 -21.56
CA PRO A 450 -5.94 -8.65 -20.93
C PRO A 450 -5.14 -7.78 -21.90
N VAL A 451 -4.85 -8.28 -23.11
CA VAL A 451 -4.01 -7.57 -24.09
C VAL A 451 -4.62 -6.22 -24.51
N PRO A 452 -5.91 -6.13 -24.91
CA PRO A 452 -6.59 -4.85 -25.13
C PRO A 452 -6.52 -3.89 -23.95
N LEU A 453 -6.71 -4.37 -22.72
CA LEU A 453 -6.68 -3.54 -21.51
C LEU A 453 -5.28 -2.96 -21.27
N LEU A 454 -4.23 -3.76 -21.44
CA LEU A 454 -2.85 -3.30 -21.31
C LEU A 454 -2.45 -2.32 -22.42
N LYS A 455 -2.96 -2.51 -23.65
CA LYS A 455 -2.77 -1.53 -24.73
C LYS A 455 -3.46 -0.20 -24.44
N ALA A 456 -4.68 -0.23 -23.91
CA ALA A 456 -5.40 0.98 -23.49
C ALA A 456 -4.61 1.74 -22.41
N TYR A 457 -4.10 1.01 -21.40
CA TYR A 457 -3.21 1.58 -20.38
C TYR A 457 -1.98 2.28 -20.96
N LEU A 458 -1.24 1.61 -21.86
CA LEU A 458 -0.05 2.19 -22.48
C LEU A 458 -0.38 3.45 -23.30
N THR A 459 -1.52 3.45 -23.99
CA THR A 459 -2.00 4.60 -24.76
C THR A 459 -2.32 5.78 -23.84
N ASP A 460 -2.99 5.54 -22.71
CA ASP A 460 -3.29 6.59 -21.71
C ASP A 460 -2.03 7.17 -21.07
N VAL A 461 -1.03 6.32 -20.77
CA VAL A 461 0.26 6.76 -20.25
C VAL A 461 1.00 7.63 -21.27
N GLN A 462 1.04 7.23 -22.54
CA GLN A 462 1.67 8.00 -23.62
C GLN A 462 1.00 9.36 -23.81
N ASN A 463 -0.33 9.40 -23.88
CA ASN A 463 -1.11 10.63 -24.00
C ASN A 463 -0.91 11.58 -22.79
N SER A 464 -0.67 11.03 -21.60
CA SER A 464 -0.40 11.80 -20.40
C SER A 464 1.02 12.41 -20.41
N GLN A 465 2.00 11.69 -20.95
CA GLN A 465 3.37 12.21 -21.12
C GLN A 465 3.44 13.31 -22.18
N GLU A 466 2.77 13.15 -23.31
CA GLU A 466 2.72 14.16 -24.38
C GLU A 466 2.06 15.47 -23.92
N LYS A 467 1.01 15.39 -23.09
CA LYS A 467 0.40 16.58 -22.46
C LYS A 467 1.35 17.31 -21.52
N SER A 468 2.16 16.58 -20.74
CA SER A 468 3.15 17.21 -19.84
C SER A 468 4.34 17.85 -20.58
N GLY A 469 4.67 17.35 -21.78
CA GLY A 469 5.75 17.90 -22.61
C GLY A 469 5.39 19.19 -23.34
N ASN A 470 4.10 19.43 -23.62
CA ASN A 470 3.66 20.58 -24.40
C ASN A 470 3.46 21.86 -23.56
N ASP A 471 3.33 21.74 -22.23
CA ASP A 471 3.29 22.89 -21.31
C ASP A 471 4.68 23.52 -21.06
N GLY A 472 5.76 22.86 -21.49
CA GLY A 472 7.14 23.37 -21.39
C GLY A 472 7.66 24.11 -22.63
N ALA A 473 6.91 24.16 -23.73
CA ALA A 473 7.36 24.64 -25.03
C ALA A 473 6.67 25.94 -25.51
N ALA A 474 6.35 26.85 -24.58
CA ALA A 474 5.91 28.21 -24.93
C ALA A 474 6.83 29.25 -24.27
N ALA A 475 8.03 29.44 -24.85
CA ALA A 475 8.84 30.64 -24.61
C ALA A 475 8.39 31.74 -25.58
N PRO A 476 8.00 32.95 -25.11
CA PRO A 476 7.71 34.05 -26.01
C PRO A 476 9.01 34.74 -26.45
N GLN A 477 9.02 35.15 -27.73
CA GLN A 477 10.02 36.02 -28.35
C GLN A 477 9.98 37.45 -27.82
#